data_AF-B5RQY1-F1
#
_entry.id   AF-B5RQY1-F1
#
_cell.length_a   1.000
_cell.length_b   1.000
_cell.length_c   1.000
_cell.angle_alpha   90.00
_cell.angle_beta   90.00
_cell.angle_gamma   90.00
#
_symmetry.space_group_name_H-M   'P 1'
#
loop_
_entity.id
_entity.type
_entity.pdbx_description
1 polymer ?
#
loop_
_entity_poly.entity_id
_entity_poly.type
_entity_poly.pdbx_seq_one_letter_code
_entity_poly.pdbx_strand_id
1 'polypeptide(L)'
;MEIFAILTPHCIRLLYNKSIKIRLIYQGMVMFLIMFFLAYTLFSEEIYYKFVDYDIDYKIIGKYEINKEDAEEEYGYRFTYNDGKLIVVDYIGKLSILMPSFFGTNQIKIEHFKDIERRLFLNRGFAAKNLKDVYVEQIEYLSNGKPKSIFNYNKSNEIIRDKYGVAYYHFVYNDDGSFYVYRFSEVGFQIKDLNDVYYTKIIYENSNRTKTVLYYDGNNYNIKAKNGIYGFKLTYDSAHNIVKEEYIDEDFSLSSNPFSVAVKTYRYDSSGNLIEVVNYDVKNNLTPDENNVAIYRYDYNLKEKDYCCREYNYDANNNLTVSQNGYAMRKTIFYIQNNEKRIINYSNKINKNYDSAVPVSYEEKYEIMDNFKGIAVYSYKYDNKFYLIERLFFDKNFNLVSDSNGVMIYKYAYNEDGLLESQEHYGDFDNPISDIVGVFRYKFLYDINGNVILKSNYSKNGALVADENAVFEYTYEYDKQNRLISQKNFGNLGQLQDDIYGVSMYKYEYNKFGKISKKTNHGPDLRLRDNIGGISIYKWIYDSKGDLIDFQKFDSLGNLI
;
A
#
# COMPACT_ATOMS: atom_id res chain seq x y z
N MET A 1 -12.21 -55.02 17.81
CA MET A 1 -12.06 -55.28 19.26
C MET A 1 -11.57 -53.98 19.86
N GLU A 2 -12.48 -53.27 20.51
CA GLU A 2 -12.30 -51.94 21.07
C GLU A 2 -11.43 -51.99 22.34
N ILE A 3 -10.62 -50.95 22.56
CA ILE A 3 -10.18 -50.59 23.91
C ILE A 3 -10.62 -49.14 24.13
N PHE A 4 -11.76 -49.00 24.81
CA PHE A 4 -12.23 -47.75 25.38
C PHE A 4 -11.36 -47.40 26.60
N ALA A 5 -10.67 -46.25 26.56
CA ALA A 5 -10.07 -45.66 27.75
C ALA A 5 -11.17 -44.93 28.55
N ILE A 6 -11.58 -45.52 29.66
CA ILE A 6 -12.54 -44.95 30.61
C ILE A 6 -11.85 -43.83 31.40
N LEU A 7 -12.17 -42.57 31.10
CA LEU A 7 -11.85 -41.44 31.96
C LEU A 7 -12.69 -41.56 33.24
N THR A 8 -12.04 -41.67 34.40
CA THR A 8 -12.73 -41.78 35.69
C THR A 8 -13.43 -40.45 36.06
N PRO A 9 -14.56 -40.48 36.80
CA PRO A 9 -15.31 -39.27 37.18
C PRO A 9 -14.50 -38.21 37.94
N HIS A 10 -13.41 -38.62 38.59
CA HIS A 10 -12.51 -37.73 39.31
C HIS A 10 -11.66 -36.85 38.37
N CYS A 11 -11.21 -37.40 37.22
CA CYS A 11 -10.47 -36.65 36.21
C CYS A 11 -11.33 -35.61 35.48
N ILE A 12 -12.61 -35.91 35.23
CA ILE A 12 -13.57 -34.98 34.60
C ILE A 12 -13.86 -33.80 35.54
N ARG A 13 -14.02 -34.06 36.85
CA ARG A 13 -14.29 -33.01 37.86
C ARG A 13 -13.10 -32.06 38.06
N LEU A 14 -11.87 -32.56 37.96
CA LEU A 14 -10.64 -31.76 38.01
C LEU A 14 -10.44 -30.89 36.77
N LEU A 15 -10.74 -31.40 35.57
CA LEU A 15 -10.69 -30.65 34.31
C LEU A 15 -11.78 -29.57 34.26
N TYR A 16 -12.98 -29.88 34.74
CA TYR A 16 -14.11 -28.93 34.78
C TYR A 16 -13.86 -27.78 35.79
N ASN A 17 -13.32 -28.09 36.97
CA ASN A 17 -12.94 -27.06 37.96
C ASN A 17 -11.75 -26.20 37.51
N LYS A 18 -10.76 -26.77 36.78
CA LYS A 18 -9.68 -25.98 36.16
C LYS A 18 -10.22 -25.05 35.07
N SER A 19 -11.12 -25.55 34.22
CA SER A 19 -11.77 -24.75 33.16
C SER A 19 -12.59 -23.60 33.74
N ILE A 20 -13.37 -23.83 34.80
CA ILE A 20 -14.16 -22.78 35.48
C ILE A 20 -13.25 -21.75 36.18
N LYS A 21 -12.17 -22.17 36.84
CA LYS A 21 -11.19 -21.24 37.43
C LYS A 21 -10.51 -20.37 36.36
N ILE A 22 -10.13 -20.96 35.22
CA ILE A 22 -9.55 -20.21 34.10
C ILE A 22 -10.58 -19.23 33.52
N ARG A 23 -11.84 -19.65 33.32
CA ARG A 23 -12.91 -18.77 32.83
C ARG A 23 -13.23 -17.61 33.77
N LEU A 24 -13.25 -17.83 35.09
CA LEU A 24 -13.46 -16.79 36.10
C LEU A 24 -12.27 -15.83 36.23
N ILE A 25 -11.04 -16.33 36.06
CA ILE A 25 -9.83 -15.48 35.99
C ILE A 25 -9.86 -14.63 34.72
N TYR A 26 -10.22 -15.20 33.56
CA TYR A 26 -10.38 -14.45 32.31
C TYR A 26 -11.53 -13.44 32.38
N GLN A 27 -12.69 -13.79 32.94
CA GLN A 27 -13.80 -12.84 33.12
C GLN A 27 -13.47 -11.74 34.13
N GLY A 28 -12.77 -12.07 35.22
CA GLY A 28 -12.27 -11.09 36.18
C GLY A 28 -11.19 -10.17 35.60
N MET A 29 -10.29 -10.69 34.76
CA MET A 29 -9.25 -9.93 34.08
C MET A 29 -9.83 -9.05 32.95
N VAL A 30 -10.86 -9.52 32.24
CA VAL A 30 -11.62 -8.74 31.26
C VAL A 30 -12.45 -7.65 31.94
N MET A 31 -13.11 -7.91 33.07
CA MET A 31 -13.79 -6.86 33.86
C MET A 31 -12.81 -5.85 34.46
N PHE A 32 -11.64 -6.28 34.93
CA PHE A 32 -10.60 -5.39 35.45
C PHE A 32 -9.99 -4.53 34.34
N LEU A 33 -9.74 -5.09 33.15
CA LEU A 33 -9.35 -4.34 31.94
C LEU A 33 -10.43 -3.34 31.52
N ILE A 34 -11.72 -3.72 31.51
CA ILE A 34 -12.82 -2.82 31.15
C ILE A 34 -12.96 -1.67 32.17
N MET A 35 -12.80 -1.93 33.47
CA MET A 35 -12.80 -0.88 34.50
C MET A 35 -11.56 0.01 34.47
N PHE A 36 -10.39 -0.53 34.09
CA PHE A 36 -9.17 0.26 33.88
C PHE A 36 -9.31 1.14 32.61
N PHE A 37 -9.94 0.64 31.55
CA PHE A 37 -10.24 1.41 30.34
C PHE A 37 -11.29 2.51 30.56
N LEU A 38 -12.30 2.28 31.41
CA LEU A 38 -13.30 3.29 31.80
C LEU A 38 -12.70 4.42 32.68
N ALA A 39 -11.61 4.16 33.40
CA ALA A 39 -10.88 5.16 34.15
C ALA A 39 -9.90 5.98 33.27
N TYR A 40 -9.32 5.36 32.23
CA TYR A 40 -8.43 6.02 31.26
C TYR A 40 -9.14 7.07 30.39
N THR A 41 -10.44 6.90 30.13
CA THR A 41 -11.22 7.85 29.32
C THR A 41 -11.53 9.18 30.01
N LEU A 42 -11.25 9.32 31.31
CA LEU A 42 -11.60 10.53 32.07
C LEU A 42 -10.53 11.64 32.04
N PHE A 43 -9.32 11.36 31.52
CA PHE A 43 -8.20 12.32 31.50
C PHE A 43 -7.45 12.44 30.17
N SER A 44 -7.92 11.78 29.10
CA SER A 44 -7.30 11.88 27.78
C SER A 44 -7.72 13.17 27.06
N GLU A 45 -6.75 13.90 26.52
CA GLU A 45 -7.00 15.07 25.68
C GLU A 45 -7.18 14.63 24.22
N GLU A 46 -8.19 15.18 23.55
CA GLU A 46 -8.46 14.92 22.14
C GLU A 46 -8.31 16.21 21.33
N ILE A 47 -7.50 16.14 20.26
CA ILE A 47 -7.35 17.24 19.30
C ILE A 47 -7.67 16.71 17.91
N TYR A 48 -8.34 17.52 17.10
CA TYR A 48 -8.85 17.12 15.79
C TYR A 48 -8.15 17.93 14.69
N TYR A 49 -7.70 17.24 13.64
CA TYR A 49 -6.96 17.84 12.53
C TYR A 49 -7.53 17.42 11.19
N LYS A 50 -7.47 18.30 10.18
CA LYS A 50 -7.90 17.94 8.83
C LYS A 50 -6.91 16.98 8.18
N PHE A 51 -5.62 17.22 8.37
CA PHE A 51 -4.54 16.44 7.79
C PHE A 51 -3.52 16.03 8.84
N VAL A 52 -2.65 15.10 8.47
CA VAL A 52 -1.54 14.60 9.28
C VAL A 52 -0.30 14.49 8.41
N ASP A 53 0.87 14.63 9.01
CA ASP A 53 2.16 14.49 8.35
C ASP A 53 3.22 13.96 9.32
N TYR A 54 4.43 13.76 8.83
CA TYR A 54 5.62 13.55 9.65
C TYR A 54 6.48 14.80 9.69
N ASP A 55 6.98 15.17 10.87
CA ASP A 55 8.02 16.19 10.98
C ASP A 55 9.41 15.66 10.58
N ILE A 56 10.44 16.52 10.68
CA ILE A 56 11.82 16.15 10.34
C ILE A 56 12.40 15.05 11.24
N ASP A 57 11.87 14.89 12.46
CA ASP A 57 12.26 13.88 13.44
C ASP A 57 11.32 12.65 13.40
N TYR A 58 10.55 12.51 12.33
CA TYR A 58 9.64 11.38 12.08
C TYR A 58 8.50 11.25 13.11
N LYS A 59 8.15 12.33 13.80
CA LYS A 59 6.98 12.40 14.70
C LYS A 59 5.72 12.66 13.90
N ILE A 60 4.62 12.07 14.33
CA ILE A 60 3.29 12.31 13.73
C ILE A 60 2.80 13.67 14.20
N ILE A 61 2.50 14.56 13.24
CA ILE A 61 1.99 15.91 13.50
C ILE A 61 0.64 16.12 12.83
N GLY A 62 -0.28 16.76 13.54
CA GLY A 62 -1.55 17.23 12.99
C GLY A 62 -1.38 18.54 12.22
N LYS A 63 -2.13 18.71 11.13
CA LYS A 63 -2.15 19.94 10.32
C LYS A 63 -3.60 20.41 10.16
N TYR A 64 -3.79 21.73 10.25
CA TYR A 64 -5.10 22.38 10.20
C TYR A 64 -6.02 21.84 11.30
N GLU A 65 -5.86 22.36 12.51
CA GLU A 65 -6.74 22.02 13.63
C GLU A 65 -8.18 22.42 13.30
N ILE A 66 -9.11 21.50 13.51
CA ILE A 66 -10.54 21.65 13.25
C ILE A 66 -11.31 21.24 14.50
N ASN A 67 -12.57 21.64 14.60
CA ASN A 67 -13.43 21.13 15.68
C ASN A 67 -13.85 19.67 15.38
N LYS A 68 -14.36 19.01 16.42
CA LYS A 68 -14.86 17.63 16.33
C LYS A 68 -15.98 17.46 15.30
N GLU A 69 -16.91 18.42 15.25
CA GLU A 69 -18.10 18.36 14.40
C GLU A 69 -17.71 18.36 12.91
N ASP A 70 -16.78 19.23 12.51
CA ASP A 70 -16.24 19.29 11.14
C ASP A 70 -15.49 18.00 10.77
N ALA A 71 -14.73 17.42 11.71
CA ALA A 71 -14.02 16.17 11.49
C ALA A 71 -14.97 14.97 11.32
N GLU A 72 -16.07 14.94 12.08
CA GLU A 72 -17.10 13.90 12.02
C GLU A 72 -18.01 14.05 10.80
N GLU A 73 -18.34 15.28 10.39
CA GLU A 73 -19.21 15.57 9.25
C GLU A 73 -18.52 15.28 7.91
N GLU A 74 -17.25 15.64 7.76
CA GLU A 74 -16.47 15.36 6.56
C GLU A 74 -15.54 14.16 6.77
N TYR A 75 -14.28 14.46 7.05
CA TYR A 75 -13.22 13.55 7.45
C TYR A 75 -12.14 14.35 8.16
N GLY A 76 -11.41 13.67 9.03
CA GLY A 76 -10.26 14.23 9.73
C GLY A 76 -9.56 13.17 10.57
N TYR A 77 -8.62 13.63 11.37
CA TYR A 77 -7.86 12.81 12.30
C TYR A 77 -8.16 13.24 13.73
N ARG A 78 -8.53 12.30 14.58
CA ARG A 78 -8.60 12.49 16.02
C ARG A 78 -7.30 11.98 16.65
N PHE A 79 -6.61 12.88 17.32
CA PHE A 79 -5.40 12.59 18.08
C PHE A 79 -5.78 12.50 19.55
N THR A 80 -5.51 11.36 20.17
CA THR A 80 -5.74 11.17 21.61
C THR A 80 -4.41 11.15 22.34
N TYR A 81 -4.29 12.01 23.34
CA TYR A 81 -3.11 12.16 24.18
C TYR A 81 -3.36 11.62 25.58
N ASN A 82 -2.29 11.10 26.19
CA ASN A 82 -2.24 10.76 27.60
C ASN A 82 -0.93 11.27 28.18
N ASP A 83 -0.99 12.04 29.27
CA ASP A 83 0.15 12.71 29.88
C ASP A 83 1.04 13.46 28.87
N GLY A 84 0.40 14.16 27.92
CA GLY A 84 1.07 14.93 26.85
C GLY A 84 1.71 14.08 25.75
N LYS A 85 1.56 12.75 25.76
CA LYS A 85 2.06 11.85 24.71
C LYS A 85 0.92 11.36 23.81
N LEU A 86 1.13 11.41 22.50
CA LEU A 86 0.18 10.89 21.52
C LEU A 86 0.10 9.37 21.62
N ILE A 87 -1.08 8.81 21.92
CA ILE A 87 -1.28 7.37 22.10
C ILE A 87 -2.18 6.75 21.05
N VAL A 88 -3.05 7.53 20.40
CA VAL A 88 -3.93 7.05 19.33
C VAL A 88 -4.09 8.13 18.26
N VAL A 89 -4.09 7.71 17.01
CA VAL A 89 -4.52 8.52 15.86
C VAL A 89 -5.62 7.75 15.15
N ASP A 90 -6.83 8.30 15.09
CA ASP A 90 -7.96 7.74 14.37
C ASP A 90 -8.30 8.60 13.14
N TYR A 91 -8.47 7.98 11.98
CA TYR A 91 -9.06 8.58 10.80
C TYR A 91 -10.57 8.39 10.83
N ILE A 92 -11.30 9.50 10.95
CA ILE A 92 -12.74 9.53 11.23
C ILE A 92 -13.50 10.36 10.21
N GLY A 93 -14.84 10.34 10.33
CA GLY A 93 -15.77 11.15 9.55
C GLY A 93 -16.56 10.36 8.51
N LYS A 94 -17.64 10.95 7.98
CA LYS A 94 -18.55 10.33 7.01
C LYS A 94 -17.85 9.87 5.73
N LEU A 95 -16.80 10.59 5.30
CA LEU A 95 -16.04 10.27 4.10
C LEU A 95 -14.85 9.32 4.34
N SER A 96 -14.55 8.99 5.59
CA SER A 96 -13.36 8.20 5.95
C SER A 96 -13.29 6.83 5.27
N ILE A 97 -14.44 6.22 4.95
CA ILE A 97 -14.50 4.94 4.24
C ILE A 97 -14.12 5.08 2.76
N LEU A 98 -14.46 6.23 2.16
CA LEU A 98 -14.38 6.45 0.72
C LEU A 98 -13.08 7.16 0.31
N MET A 99 -12.49 7.91 1.23
CA MET A 99 -11.22 8.61 1.06
C MET A 99 -10.10 7.85 1.78
N PRO A 100 -8.93 7.66 1.14
CA PRO A 100 -7.81 7.00 1.79
C PRO A 100 -7.22 7.88 2.89
N SER A 101 -6.79 7.27 4.00
CA SER A 101 -6.01 7.96 5.02
C SER A 101 -4.55 8.13 4.58
N PHE A 102 -3.83 9.04 5.22
CA PHE A 102 -2.41 9.31 5.01
C PHE A 102 -1.53 8.07 5.29
N PHE A 103 -1.92 7.24 6.26
CA PHE A 103 -1.16 6.06 6.64
C PHE A 103 -1.57 4.79 5.88
N GLY A 104 -2.65 4.84 5.10
CA GLY A 104 -3.26 3.65 4.49
C GLY A 104 -4.03 2.77 5.50
N THR A 105 -4.06 3.16 6.77
CA THR A 105 -4.85 2.55 7.83
C THR A 105 -5.69 3.59 8.56
N ASN A 106 -6.82 3.18 9.13
CA ASN A 106 -7.72 4.12 9.81
C ASN A 106 -7.39 4.36 11.28
N GLN A 107 -6.50 3.57 11.88
CA GLN A 107 -6.09 3.78 13.26
C GLN A 107 -4.60 3.47 13.42
N ILE A 108 -3.96 4.22 14.31
CA ILE A 108 -2.62 3.94 14.83
C ILE A 108 -2.70 3.93 16.35
N LYS A 109 -2.24 2.85 16.97
CA LYS A 109 -1.97 2.82 18.42
C LYS A 109 -0.49 3.02 18.65
N ILE A 110 -0.15 3.90 19.60
CA ILE A 110 1.22 4.30 19.87
C ILE A 110 1.54 3.96 21.33
N GLU A 111 2.52 3.08 21.51
CA GLU A 111 3.04 2.67 22.80
C GLU A 111 4.36 3.40 23.06
N HIS A 112 4.47 4.07 24.21
CA HIS A 112 5.65 4.82 24.60
C HIS A 112 6.41 4.10 25.71
N PHE A 113 7.68 3.83 25.46
CA PHE A 113 8.66 3.44 26.46
C PHE A 113 9.69 4.57 26.61
N LYS A 114 10.75 4.37 27.39
CA LYS A 114 11.72 5.45 27.71
C LYS A 114 12.29 6.13 26.45
N ASP A 115 12.93 5.35 25.59
CA ASP A 115 13.61 5.82 24.38
C ASP A 115 13.06 5.11 23.13
N ILE A 116 11.86 4.51 23.24
CA ILE A 116 11.24 3.70 22.19
C ILE A 116 9.78 4.11 22.05
N GLU A 117 9.34 4.28 20.82
CA GLU A 117 7.93 4.43 20.43
C GLU A 117 7.57 3.30 19.47
N ARG A 118 6.44 2.63 19.72
CA ARG A 118 5.96 1.54 18.89
C ARG A 118 4.59 1.87 18.34
N ARG A 119 4.48 1.91 17.01
CA ARG A 119 3.27 2.27 16.26
C ARG A 119 2.66 1.02 15.66
N LEU A 120 1.45 0.66 16.08
CA LEU A 120 0.67 -0.44 15.55
C LEU A 120 -0.40 0.11 14.60
N PHE A 121 -0.35 -0.29 13.33
CA PHE A 121 -1.29 0.15 12.30
C PHE A 121 -2.50 -0.79 12.22
N LEU A 122 -3.69 -0.20 12.19
CA LEU A 122 -4.95 -0.90 12.40
C LEU A 122 -6.04 -0.42 11.46
N ASN A 123 -6.90 -1.35 11.02
CA ASN A 123 -8.20 -1.06 10.43
C ASN A 123 -9.30 -1.54 11.37
N ARG A 124 -9.99 -0.60 12.05
CA ARG A 124 -11.01 -0.88 13.08
C ARG A 124 -10.57 -1.90 14.13
N GLY A 125 -9.33 -1.75 14.62
CA GLY A 125 -8.76 -2.59 15.66
C GLY A 125 -8.11 -3.90 15.18
N PHE A 126 -8.22 -4.24 13.89
CA PHE A 126 -7.51 -5.36 13.29
C PHE A 126 -6.18 -4.90 12.69
N ALA A 127 -5.12 -5.69 12.86
CA ALA A 127 -3.80 -5.41 12.30
C ALA A 127 -3.88 -5.24 10.77
N ALA A 128 -3.41 -4.10 10.27
CA ALA A 128 -3.41 -3.79 8.85
C ALA A 128 -2.04 -3.23 8.44
N LYS A 129 -1.68 -3.43 7.17
CA LYS A 129 -0.46 -2.85 6.60
C LYS A 129 -0.67 -1.37 6.32
N ASN A 130 0.29 -0.54 6.69
CA ASN A 130 0.37 0.86 6.28
C ASN A 130 0.78 1.00 4.79
N LEU A 131 0.90 2.23 4.29
CA LEU A 131 1.33 2.50 2.89
C LEU A 131 2.72 1.96 2.52
N LYS A 132 3.53 1.58 3.50
CA LYS A 132 4.85 0.95 3.34
C LYS A 132 4.79 -0.57 3.44
N ASP A 133 3.61 -1.17 3.45
CA ASP A 133 3.38 -2.61 3.62
C ASP A 133 3.79 -3.17 5.00
N VAL A 134 3.81 -2.32 6.04
CA VAL A 134 4.28 -2.65 7.40
C VAL A 134 3.12 -2.64 8.41
N TYR A 135 3.08 -3.62 9.33
CA TYR A 135 2.07 -3.69 10.40
C TYR A 135 2.44 -2.91 11.65
N VAL A 136 3.74 -2.88 11.98
CA VAL A 136 4.27 -2.19 13.16
C VAL A 136 5.58 -1.51 12.83
N GLU A 137 5.70 -0.23 13.21
CA GLU A 137 6.98 0.48 13.24
C GLU A 137 7.45 0.63 14.68
N GLN A 138 8.71 0.30 14.97
CA GLN A 138 9.36 0.63 16.23
C GLN A 138 10.44 1.68 15.99
N ILE A 139 10.31 2.83 16.64
CA ILE A 139 11.24 3.94 16.56
C ILE A 139 12.06 3.94 17.85
N GLU A 140 13.37 3.79 17.72
CA GLU A 140 14.31 4.11 18.79
C GLU A 140 14.72 5.56 18.67
N TYR A 141 14.76 6.28 19.79
CA TYR A 141 15.21 7.67 19.85
C TYR A 141 16.58 7.77 20.54
N LEU A 142 17.34 8.78 20.15
CA LEU A 142 18.48 9.28 20.91
C LEU A 142 17.98 10.07 22.13
N SER A 143 18.86 10.30 23.10
CA SER A 143 18.53 11.07 24.31
C SER A 143 18.09 12.51 24.05
N ASN A 144 18.37 13.06 22.87
CA ASN A 144 17.94 14.38 22.41
C ASN A 144 16.57 14.37 21.69
N GLY A 145 15.90 13.21 21.63
CA GLY A 145 14.58 13.05 21.01
C GLY A 145 14.59 12.88 19.48
N LYS A 146 15.77 12.82 18.84
CA LYS A 146 15.90 12.53 17.41
C LYS A 146 15.83 11.02 17.14
N PRO A 147 15.22 10.56 16.03
CA PRO A 147 15.14 9.14 15.72
C PRO A 147 16.54 8.58 15.50
N LYS A 148 16.85 7.46 16.14
CA LYS A 148 18.07 6.68 15.95
C LYS A 148 17.84 5.59 14.92
N SER A 149 16.73 4.86 15.02
CA SER A 149 16.42 3.76 14.12
C SER A 149 14.92 3.53 14.03
N ILE A 150 14.45 3.06 12.86
CA ILE A 150 13.05 2.71 12.62
C ILE A 150 13.03 1.28 12.08
N PHE A 151 12.44 0.36 12.84
CA PHE A 151 12.34 -1.07 12.52
C PHE A 151 10.94 -1.43 12.06
N ASN A 152 10.84 -2.25 11.01
CA ASN A 152 9.58 -2.69 10.42
C ASN A 152 9.25 -4.13 10.86
N TYR A 153 8.04 -4.37 11.37
CA TYR A 153 7.61 -5.70 11.81
C TYR A 153 6.28 -6.14 11.19
N ASN A 154 6.12 -7.47 11.11
CA ASN A 154 4.85 -8.12 10.83
C ASN A 154 3.96 -8.21 12.09
N LYS A 155 2.76 -8.80 11.95
CA LYS A 155 1.82 -9.00 13.06
C LYS A 155 2.33 -9.94 14.18
N SER A 156 3.32 -10.78 13.89
CA SER A 156 3.96 -11.70 14.84
C SER A 156 5.23 -11.13 15.48
N ASN A 157 5.52 -9.83 15.31
CA ASN A 157 6.73 -9.17 15.80
C ASN A 157 8.05 -9.71 15.21
N GLU A 158 8.02 -10.24 13.99
CA GLU A 158 9.24 -10.56 13.25
C GLU A 158 9.58 -9.40 12.31
N ILE A 159 10.87 -9.10 12.17
CA ILE A 159 11.35 -8.04 11.29
C ILE A 159 11.04 -8.41 9.83
N ILE A 160 10.41 -7.49 9.12
CA ILE A 160 10.10 -7.61 7.69
C ILE A 160 10.64 -6.43 6.91
N ARG A 161 10.66 -6.55 5.59
CA ARG A 161 10.98 -5.45 4.70
C ARG A 161 9.73 -4.67 4.34
N ASP A 162 9.88 -3.35 4.28
CA ASP A 162 8.86 -2.47 3.74
C ASP A 162 8.76 -2.57 2.21
N LYS A 163 7.85 -1.79 1.63
CA LYS A 163 7.62 -1.67 0.18
C LYS A 163 8.87 -1.27 -0.62
N TYR A 164 9.88 -0.68 0.03
CA TYR A 164 11.15 -0.29 -0.59
C TYR A 164 12.23 -1.36 -0.41
N GLY A 165 11.90 -2.50 0.19
CA GLY A 165 12.80 -3.60 0.44
C GLY A 165 13.69 -3.42 1.67
N VAL A 166 13.38 -2.49 2.57
CA VAL A 166 14.21 -2.12 3.72
C VAL A 166 13.62 -2.67 5.02
N ALA A 167 14.45 -3.35 5.82
CA ALA A 167 14.01 -3.95 7.08
C ALA A 167 14.03 -2.94 8.24
N TYR A 168 15.07 -2.12 8.31
CA TYR A 168 15.12 -0.98 9.21
C TYR A 168 16.01 0.14 8.65
N TYR A 169 15.72 1.35 9.11
CA TYR A 169 16.47 2.56 8.80
C TYR A 169 17.30 2.98 10.02
N HIS A 170 18.50 3.51 9.80
CA HIS A 170 19.37 4.02 10.85
C HIS A 170 19.82 5.44 10.54
N PHE A 171 19.75 6.33 11.53
CA PHE A 171 19.97 7.76 11.37
C PHE A 171 21.31 8.16 12.01
N VAL A 172 22.12 8.89 11.24
CA VAL A 172 23.41 9.42 11.71
C VAL A 172 23.44 10.92 11.48
N TYR A 173 23.56 11.69 12.56
CA TYR A 173 23.49 13.14 12.54
C TYR A 173 24.87 13.78 12.48
N ASN A 174 25.00 14.85 11.71
CA ASN A 174 26.19 15.68 11.64
C ASN A 174 26.02 16.96 12.45
N ASP A 175 27.14 17.61 12.75
CA ASP A 175 27.17 18.88 13.50
C ASP A 175 26.61 20.05 12.68
N ASP A 176 26.59 19.95 11.34
CA ASP A 176 26.04 20.95 10.42
C ASP A 176 24.50 20.90 10.32
N GLY A 177 23.84 20.04 11.11
CA GLY A 177 22.39 19.85 11.09
C GLY A 177 21.88 18.92 9.99
N SER A 178 22.74 18.50 9.06
CA SER A 178 22.41 17.43 8.12
C SER A 178 22.48 16.06 8.78
N PHE A 179 21.84 15.07 8.17
CA PHE A 179 21.90 13.69 8.66
C PHE A 179 21.76 12.68 7.54
N TYR A 180 22.24 11.48 7.80
CA TYR A 180 22.19 10.35 6.88
C TYR A 180 21.15 9.35 7.33
N VAL A 181 20.42 8.77 6.37
CA VAL A 181 19.49 7.67 6.61
C VAL A 181 19.99 6.43 5.86
N TYR A 182 20.57 5.51 6.61
CA TYR A 182 21.10 4.24 6.12
C TYR A 182 20.02 3.15 6.13
N ARG A 183 20.11 2.20 5.19
CA ARG A 183 19.15 1.11 5.01
C ARG A 183 19.79 -0.23 5.33
N PHE A 184 19.06 -1.07 6.04
CA PHE A 184 19.56 -2.36 6.49
C PHE A 184 18.58 -3.50 6.22
N SER A 185 19.17 -4.69 6.09
CA SER A 185 18.47 -5.98 6.06
C SER A 185 18.10 -6.44 7.48
N GLU A 186 17.26 -7.46 7.55
CA GLU A 186 16.78 -8.09 8.79
C GLU A 186 17.89 -8.67 9.69
N VAL A 187 19.07 -8.92 9.15
CA VAL A 187 20.25 -9.43 9.87
C VAL A 187 21.34 -8.36 10.10
N GLY A 188 21.05 -7.10 9.77
CA GLY A 188 21.94 -5.96 10.05
C GLY A 188 23.02 -5.68 9.01
N PHE A 189 22.97 -6.29 7.82
CA PHE A 189 23.80 -5.84 6.69
C PHE A 189 23.19 -4.59 6.05
N GLN A 190 24.03 -3.61 5.74
CA GLN A 190 23.64 -2.46 4.92
C GLN A 190 23.24 -2.94 3.52
N ILE A 191 22.16 -2.39 2.98
CA ILE A 191 21.60 -2.75 1.67
C ILE A 191 21.20 -1.51 0.87
N LYS A 192 20.96 -1.70 -0.43
CA LYS A 192 20.23 -0.73 -1.27
C LYS A 192 18.73 -0.99 -1.26
N ASP A 193 17.94 0.08 -1.36
CA ASP A 193 16.49 -0.04 -1.62
C ASP A 193 16.20 -0.43 -3.08
N LEU A 194 14.91 -0.57 -3.40
CA LEU A 194 14.47 -0.90 -4.76
C LEU A 194 14.84 0.16 -5.82
N ASN A 195 15.23 1.38 -5.42
CA ASN A 195 15.72 2.45 -6.28
C ASN A 195 17.26 2.46 -6.42
N ASP A 196 17.94 1.42 -5.94
CA ASP A 196 19.40 1.26 -5.92
C ASP A 196 20.15 2.23 -4.97
N VAL A 197 19.45 2.85 -4.01
CA VAL A 197 20.05 3.81 -3.07
C VAL A 197 20.48 3.12 -1.77
N TYR A 198 21.74 3.30 -1.34
CA TYR A 198 22.26 2.73 -0.08
C TYR A 198 21.87 3.58 1.13
N TYR A 199 22.11 4.89 1.06
CA TYR A 199 21.71 5.84 2.10
C TYR A 199 21.31 7.17 1.47
N THR A 200 20.53 7.97 2.20
CA THR A 200 20.22 9.34 1.79
C THR A 200 20.89 10.33 2.71
N LYS A 201 21.38 11.45 2.17
CA LYS A 201 21.74 12.63 2.98
C LYS A 201 20.56 13.59 2.97
N ILE A 202 20.13 14.02 4.15
CA ILE A 202 19.06 14.99 4.34
C ILE A 202 19.66 16.25 4.94
N ILE A 203 19.37 17.39 4.33
CA ILE A 203 19.78 18.72 4.77
C ILE A 203 18.50 19.54 4.99
N TYR A 204 18.33 20.09 6.18
CA TYR A 204 17.15 20.91 6.51
C TYR A 204 17.59 22.33 6.88
N GLU A 205 17.14 23.32 6.12
CA GLU A 205 17.43 24.73 6.39
C GLU A 205 16.18 25.41 6.96
N ASN A 206 16.14 25.59 8.28
CA ASN A 206 14.99 26.18 8.99
C ASN A 206 14.59 27.56 8.46
N SER A 207 15.57 28.42 8.14
CA SER A 207 15.32 29.79 7.68
C SER A 207 14.54 29.84 6.37
N ASN A 208 14.81 28.88 5.48
CA ASN A 208 14.19 28.77 4.16
C ASN A 208 13.02 27.78 4.15
N ARG A 209 12.83 27.02 5.24
CA ARG A 209 11.91 25.86 5.32
C ARG A 209 12.14 24.93 4.13
N THR A 210 13.40 24.57 3.89
CA THR A 210 13.79 23.70 2.78
C THR A 210 14.37 22.40 3.29
N LYS A 211 14.05 21.30 2.60
CA LYS A 211 14.57 19.95 2.84
C LYS A 211 15.20 19.43 1.56
N THR A 212 16.50 19.24 1.54
CA THR A 212 17.22 18.61 0.42
C THR A 212 17.49 17.16 0.76
N VAL A 213 17.16 16.25 -0.17
CA VAL A 213 17.39 14.80 -0.07
C VAL A 213 18.29 14.39 -1.22
N LEU A 214 19.40 13.73 -0.90
CA LEU A 214 20.43 13.29 -1.86
C LEU A 214 20.63 11.79 -1.77
N TYR A 215 20.88 11.13 -2.90
CA TYR A 215 21.01 9.68 -2.98
C TYR A 215 22.47 9.24 -3.11
N TYR A 216 22.91 8.31 -2.26
CA TYR A 216 24.28 7.85 -2.26
C TYR A 216 24.39 6.33 -2.39
N ASP A 217 25.49 5.90 -3.01
CA ASP A 217 25.91 4.50 -3.04
C ASP A 217 26.74 4.10 -1.81
N GLY A 218 27.18 2.84 -1.76
CA GLY A 218 28.03 2.33 -0.68
C GLY A 218 29.49 2.81 -0.73
N ASN A 219 29.88 3.63 -1.70
CA ASN A 219 31.21 4.23 -1.82
C ASN A 219 31.16 5.76 -1.55
N ASN A 220 30.02 6.28 -1.09
CA ASN A 220 29.76 7.68 -0.82
C ASN A 220 29.75 8.58 -2.08
N TYR A 221 29.46 8.02 -3.25
CA TYR A 221 29.17 8.81 -4.45
C TYR A 221 27.69 9.14 -4.53
N ASN A 222 27.38 10.39 -4.92
CA ASN A 222 26.02 10.77 -5.29
C ASN A 222 25.62 10.01 -6.55
N ILE A 223 24.48 9.33 -6.54
CA ILE A 223 24.05 8.46 -7.64
C ILE A 223 22.67 8.79 -8.17
N LYS A 224 22.49 8.55 -9.47
CA LYS A 224 21.17 8.57 -10.10
C LYS A 224 20.39 7.33 -9.68
N ALA A 225 19.33 7.52 -8.90
CA ALA A 225 18.42 6.44 -8.53
C ALA A 225 17.63 5.94 -9.77
N LYS A 226 16.97 4.78 -9.66
CA LYS A 226 16.19 4.20 -10.78
C LYS A 226 15.08 5.10 -11.32
N ASN A 227 14.56 6.01 -10.51
CA ASN A 227 13.59 7.03 -10.91
C ASN A 227 14.21 8.15 -11.78
N GLY A 228 15.53 8.13 -11.98
CA GLY A 228 16.24 8.98 -12.90
C GLY A 228 16.67 10.33 -12.34
N ILE A 229 16.74 10.50 -11.02
CA ILE A 229 17.22 11.73 -10.36
C ILE A 229 18.28 11.40 -9.30
N TYR A 230 19.15 12.37 -8.96
CA TYR A 230 20.18 12.22 -7.91
C TYR A 230 19.70 12.64 -6.52
N GLY A 231 18.59 13.37 -6.50
CA GLY A 231 17.98 13.87 -5.28
C GLY A 231 16.89 14.87 -5.62
N PHE A 232 16.33 15.48 -4.60
CA PHE A 232 15.35 16.55 -4.73
C PHE A 232 15.42 17.52 -3.55
N LYS A 233 14.91 18.73 -3.76
CA LYS A 233 14.74 19.76 -2.73
C LYS A 233 13.27 20.13 -2.61
N LEU A 234 12.75 20.06 -1.40
CA LEU A 234 11.39 20.48 -1.05
C LEU A 234 11.45 21.85 -0.36
N THR A 235 10.53 22.74 -0.70
CA THR A 235 10.30 24.00 0.01
C THR A 235 8.91 23.98 0.61
N TYR A 236 8.79 24.42 1.87
CA TYR A 236 7.53 24.40 2.61
C TYR A 236 6.99 25.80 2.91
N ASP A 237 5.68 25.93 2.96
CA ASP A 237 5.01 27.12 3.50
C ASP A 237 4.97 27.11 5.05
N SER A 238 4.22 28.04 5.66
CA SER A 238 4.18 28.18 7.12
C SER A 238 3.26 27.16 7.78
N ALA A 239 2.36 26.57 7.01
CA ALA A 239 1.51 25.47 7.44
C ALA A 239 2.17 24.10 7.17
N HIS A 240 3.46 24.09 6.81
CA HIS A 240 4.23 22.89 6.47
C HIS A 240 3.67 22.12 5.27
N ASN A 241 3.09 22.80 4.29
CA ASN A 241 2.78 22.20 2.99
C ASN A 241 3.95 22.36 2.04
N ILE A 242 4.22 21.33 1.23
CA ILE A 242 5.22 21.40 0.17
C ILE A 242 4.70 22.36 -0.90
N VAL A 243 5.36 23.49 -1.13
CA VAL A 243 4.99 24.46 -2.18
C VAL A 243 5.87 24.36 -3.42
N LYS A 244 7.04 23.71 -3.30
CA LYS A 244 7.98 23.52 -4.40
C LYS A 244 8.77 22.23 -4.21
N GLU A 245 8.94 21.46 -5.28
CA GLU A 245 9.87 20.34 -5.40
C GLU A 245 10.80 20.61 -6.58
N GLU A 246 12.11 20.48 -6.38
CA GLU A 246 13.15 20.74 -7.39
C GLU A 246 14.03 19.49 -7.50
N TYR A 247 14.21 18.95 -8.70
CA TYR A 247 15.10 17.81 -8.91
C TYR A 247 16.52 18.28 -9.16
N ILE A 248 17.48 17.48 -8.70
CA ILE A 248 18.90 17.86 -8.73
C ILE A 248 19.76 16.77 -9.36
N ASP A 249 20.85 17.21 -9.98
CA ASP A 249 21.88 16.36 -10.60
C ASP A 249 23.00 16.01 -9.60
N GLU A 250 24.07 15.39 -10.13
CA GLU A 250 25.25 15.00 -9.37
C GLU A 250 26.00 16.18 -8.73
N ASP A 251 25.93 17.34 -9.37
CA ASP A 251 26.56 18.60 -8.95
C ASP A 251 25.63 19.45 -8.05
N PHE A 252 24.51 18.86 -7.60
CA PHE A 252 23.48 19.52 -6.79
C PHE A 252 22.80 20.71 -7.48
N SER A 253 22.86 20.75 -8.81
CA SER A 253 22.22 21.76 -9.65
C SER A 253 20.85 21.29 -10.14
N LEU A 254 19.96 22.25 -10.45
CA LEU A 254 18.62 21.96 -10.95
C LEU A 254 18.71 21.13 -12.26
N SER A 255 18.02 20.00 -12.30
CA SER A 255 18.00 19.12 -13.46
C SER A 255 16.62 18.54 -13.72
N SER A 256 16.38 18.08 -14.95
CA SER A 256 15.13 17.43 -15.31
C SER A 256 15.17 15.93 -14.97
N ASN A 257 14.03 15.41 -14.53
CA ASN A 257 13.78 13.98 -14.48
C ASN A 257 13.64 13.40 -15.92
N PRO A 258 13.48 12.07 -16.09
CA PRO A 258 13.32 11.44 -17.42
C PRO A 258 12.14 11.95 -18.27
N PHE A 259 11.21 12.70 -17.68
CA PHE A 259 10.03 13.27 -18.32
C PHE A 259 10.15 14.80 -18.51
N SER A 260 11.37 15.34 -18.50
CA SER A 260 11.69 16.77 -18.70
C SER A 260 11.29 17.72 -17.55
N VAL A 261 10.53 17.25 -16.56
CA VAL A 261 10.16 18.05 -15.38
C VAL A 261 11.38 18.28 -14.50
N ALA A 262 11.72 19.52 -14.17
CA ALA A 262 12.76 19.90 -13.23
C ALA A 262 12.20 20.47 -11.93
N VAL A 263 11.06 21.17 -12.00
CA VAL A 263 10.41 21.79 -10.84
C VAL A 263 8.92 21.45 -10.85
N LYS A 264 8.38 21.12 -9.68
CA LYS A 264 6.94 21.09 -9.41
C LYS A 264 6.58 22.16 -8.40
N THR A 265 5.55 22.94 -8.65
CA THR A 265 4.99 23.88 -7.65
C THR A 265 3.59 23.45 -7.25
N TYR A 266 3.23 23.70 -5.99
CA TYR A 266 1.96 23.27 -5.41
C TYR A 266 1.26 24.48 -4.79
N ARG A 267 -0.07 24.55 -4.97
CA ARG A 267 -0.93 25.52 -4.28
C ARG A 267 -2.02 24.81 -3.50
N TYR A 268 -2.36 25.39 -2.37
CA TYR A 268 -3.39 24.89 -1.46
C TYR A 268 -4.46 25.95 -1.25
N ASP A 269 -5.68 25.51 -0.95
CA ASP A 269 -6.72 26.39 -0.43
C ASP A 269 -6.50 26.73 1.05
N SER A 270 -7.38 27.57 1.63
CA SER A 270 -7.31 27.97 3.05
C SER A 270 -7.51 26.81 4.03
N SER A 271 -8.10 25.72 3.58
CA SER A 271 -8.36 24.52 4.38
C SER A 271 -7.23 23.48 4.26
N GLY A 272 -6.22 23.76 3.42
CA GLY A 272 -5.07 22.88 3.18
C GLY A 272 -5.27 21.83 2.09
N ASN A 273 -6.37 21.87 1.32
CA ASN A 273 -6.53 20.97 0.18
C ASN A 273 -5.64 21.43 -0.97
N LEU A 274 -4.97 20.48 -1.64
CA LEU A 274 -4.15 20.76 -2.83
C LEU A 274 -5.04 21.15 -4.02
N ILE A 275 -4.92 22.36 -4.54
CA ILE A 275 -5.77 22.87 -5.64
C ILE A 275 -5.05 23.01 -6.98
N GLU A 276 -3.71 23.04 -6.99
CA GLU A 276 -2.95 23.12 -8.24
C GLU A 276 -1.56 22.50 -8.10
N VAL A 277 -1.12 21.78 -9.13
CA VAL A 277 0.27 21.34 -9.33
C VAL A 277 0.72 21.81 -10.71
N VAL A 278 1.89 22.44 -10.78
CA VAL A 278 2.44 22.94 -12.05
C VAL A 278 3.85 22.39 -12.26
N ASN A 279 4.10 21.84 -13.44
CA ASN A 279 5.37 21.25 -13.85
C ASN A 279 6.15 22.21 -14.75
N TYR A 280 7.42 22.44 -14.42
CA TYR A 280 8.33 23.28 -15.19
C TYR A 280 9.59 22.53 -15.61
N ASP A 281 10.11 22.84 -16.79
CA ASP A 281 11.43 22.42 -17.25
C ASP A 281 12.56 23.22 -16.54
N VAL A 282 13.81 22.87 -16.82
CA VAL A 282 15.00 23.56 -16.26
C VAL A 282 15.10 25.04 -16.68
N LYS A 283 14.40 25.44 -17.76
CA LYS A 283 14.34 26.82 -18.26
C LYS A 283 13.12 27.58 -17.73
N ASN A 284 12.37 27.00 -16.78
CA ASN A 284 11.16 27.57 -16.18
C ASN A 284 9.98 27.71 -17.16
N ASN A 285 9.93 26.91 -18.23
CA ASN A 285 8.75 26.78 -19.09
C ASN A 285 7.85 25.65 -18.60
N LEU A 286 6.53 25.77 -18.81
CA LEU A 286 5.60 24.67 -18.55
C LEU A 286 5.98 23.44 -19.39
N THR A 287 6.09 22.28 -18.75
CA THR A 287 6.42 21.02 -19.42
C THR A 287 5.48 19.91 -18.97
N PRO A 288 5.03 19.02 -19.87
CA PRO A 288 4.28 17.84 -19.47
C PRO A 288 5.14 16.89 -18.65
N ASP A 289 4.50 16.15 -17.76
CA ASP A 289 5.07 15.03 -17.02
C ASP A 289 4.84 13.68 -17.73
N GLU A 290 5.09 12.57 -17.01
CA GLU A 290 4.84 11.21 -17.50
C GLU A 290 3.41 10.95 -17.96
N ASN A 291 2.41 11.70 -17.48
CA ASN A 291 1.02 11.57 -17.89
C ASN A 291 0.65 12.50 -19.05
N ASN A 292 1.64 13.20 -19.63
CA ASN A 292 1.45 14.24 -20.63
C ASN A 292 0.68 15.47 -20.11
N VAL A 293 0.83 15.80 -18.81
CA VAL A 293 0.12 16.92 -18.17
C VAL A 293 1.12 17.94 -17.61
N ALA A 294 0.93 19.21 -17.93
CA ALA A 294 1.79 20.29 -17.43
C ALA A 294 1.20 20.95 -16.18
N ILE A 295 -0.13 21.01 -16.07
CA ILE A 295 -0.83 21.58 -14.92
C ILE A 295 -1.97 20.66 -14.50
N TYR A 296 -2.02 20.33 -13.22
CA TYR A 296 -3.18 19.72 -12.58
C TYR A 296 -3.92 20.77 -11.77
N ARG A 297 -5.25 20.79 -11.84
CA ARG A 297 -6.10 21.58 -10.92
C ARG A 297 -7.12 20.70 -10.24
N TYR A 298 -7.48 21.06 -9.02
CA TYR A 298 -8.43 20.32 -8.21
C TYR A 298 -9.49 21.23 -7.60
N ASP A 299 -10.73 20.77 -7.62
CA ASP A 299 -11.87 21.41 -6.96
C ASP A 299 -12.51 20.42 -5.99
N TYR A 300 -12.86 20.90 -4.80
CA TYR A 300 -13.46 20.09 -3.74
C TYR A 300 -14.83 20.65 -3.35
N ASN A 301 -15.85 19.80 -3.37
CA ASN A 301 -17.15 20.07 -2.78
C ASN A 301 -17.46 18.99 -1.74
N LEU A 302 -17.21 19.31 -0.47
CA LEU A 302 -17.29 18.34 0.63
C LEU A 302 -18.34 18.69 1.69
N LYS A 303 -19.18 19.69 1.46
CA LYS A 303 -20.22 20.14 2.42
C LYS A 303 -21.64 20.13 1.85
N GLU A 304 -21.80 19.94 0.55
CA GLU A 304 -23.11 19.95 -0.12
C GLU A 304 -23.67 18.54 -0.30
N LYS A 305 -24.87 18.43 -0.92
CA LYS A 305 -25.51 17.13 -1.20
C LYS A 305 -24.64 16.19 -2.05
N ASP A 306 -23.78 16.76 -2.91
CA ASP A 306 -22.92 16.04 -3.83
C ASP A 306 -21.46 16.12 -3.37
N TYR A 307 -21.09 15.31 -2.38
CA TYR A 307 -19.70 15.15 -1.95
C TYR A 307 -18.85 14.71 -3.14
N CYS A 308 -18.04 15.60 -3.70
CA CYS A 308 -17.24 15.30 -4.88
C CYS A 308 -15.92 16.07 -4.95
N CYS A 309 -14.97 15.46 -5.65
CA CYS A 309 -13.71 16.09 -6.03
C CYS A 309 -13.58 16.06 -7.56
N ARG A 310 -13.06 17.13 -8.15
CA ARG A 310 -12.71 17.18 -9.57
C ARG A 310 -11.21 17.37 -9.73
N GLU A 311 -10.65 16.70 -10.73
CA GLU A 311 -9.26 16.82 -11.17
C GLU A 311 -9.28 17.21 -12.64
N TYR A 312 -8.50 18.20 -13.02
CA TYR A 312 -8.40 18.73 -14.38
C TYR A 312 -6.95 18.68 -14.86
N ASN A 313 -6.76 18.23 -16.10
CA ASN A 313 -5.46 18.12 -16.74
C ASN A 313 -5.31 19.18 -17.82
N TYR A 314 -4.24 19.99 -17.76
CA TYR A 314 -3.95 20.99 -18.78
C TYR A 314 -2.58 20.78 -19.41
N ASP A 315 -2.49 21.13 -20.70
CA ASP A 315 -1.24 21.17 -21.44
C ASP A 315 -0.39 22.41 -21.07
N ALA A 316 0.80 22.52 -21.67
CA ALA A 316 1.71 23.64 -21.45
C ALA A 316 1.18 25.01 -21.94
N ASN A 317 0.09 25.01 -22.73
CA ASN A 317 -0.61 26.22 -23.17
C ASN A 317 -1.83 26.53 -22.28
N ASN A 318 -1.99 25.82 -21.15
CA ASN A 318 -3.12 25.93 -20.23
C ASN A 318 -4.48 25.58 -20.88
N ASN A 319 -4.48 24.72 -21.92
CA ASN A 319 -5.69 24.13 -22.49
C ASN A 319 -5.99 22.78 -21.84
N LEU A 320 -7.27 22.51 -21.58
CA LEU A 320 -7.70 21.23 -21.03
C LEU A 320 -7.33 20.09 -22.01
N THR A 321 -6.58 19.10 -21.53
CA THR A 321 -5.97 18.05 -22.36
C THR A 321 -6.23 16.65 -21.80
N VAL A 322 -6.31 15.65 -22.68
CA VAL A 322 -6.48 14.25 -22.28
C VAL A 322 -5.12 13.68 -21.86
N SER A 323 -5.01 13.25 -20.60
CA SER A 323 -3.81 12.60 -20.07
C SER A 323 -3.58 11.21 -20.68
N GLN A 324 -2.41 10.63 -20.44
CA GLN A 324 -2.12 9.23 -20.80
C GLN A 324 -3.04 8.20 -20.12
N ASN A 325 -3.78 8.61 -19.09
CA ASN A 325 -4.79 7.77 -18.44
C ASN A 325 -6.18 7.86 -19.10
N GLY A 326 -6.32 8.62 -20.19
CA GLY A 326 -7.53 8.66 -21.02
C GLY A 326 -8.65 9.53 -20.47
N TYR A 327 -8.32 10.64 -19.78
CA TYR A 327 -9.30 11.64 -19.36
C TYR A 327 -8.67 13.03 -19.31
N ALA A 328 -9.48 14.07 -19.53
CA ALA A 328 -9.10 15.46 -19.36
C ALA A 328 -9.60 16.05 -18.03
N MET A 329 -10.77 15.60 -17.59
CA MET A 329 -11.28 15.85 -16.24
C MET A 329 -11.74 14.53 -15.62
N ARG A 330 -11.51 14.35 -14.32
CA ARG A 330 -12.05 13.24 -13.54
C ARG A 330 -12.89 13.78 -12.40
N LYS A 331 -14.12 13.30 -12.26
CA LYS A 331 -15.00 13.62 -11.12
C LYS A 331 -15.16 12.39 -10.24
N THR A 332 -14.79 12.49 -8.97
CA THR A 332 -15.07 11.47 -7.96
C THR A 332 -16.27 11.91 -7.14
N ILE A 333 -17.32 11.09 -7.07
CA ILE A 333 -18.55 11.33 -6.31
C ILE A 333 -18.60 10.30 -5.17
N PHE A 334 -18.93 10.76 -3.97
CA PHE A 334 -19.00 9.94 -2.76
C PHE A 334 -20.46 9.78 -2.32
N TYR A 335 -20.96 8.55 -2.40
CA TYR A 335 -22.28 8.15 -1.92
C TYR A 335 -22.13 7.55 -0.51
N ILE A 336 -22.14 8.42 0.49
CA ILE A 336 -21.93 8.05 1.90
C ILE A 336 -22.97 7.03 2.38
N GLN A 337 -24.22 7.11 1.90
CA GLN A 337 -25.34 6.28 2.37
C GLN A 337 -25.14 4.77 2.11
N ASN A 338 -24.40 4.40 1.07
CA ASN A 338 -24.16 3.01 0.68
C ASN A 338 -22.67 2.66 0.61
N ASN A 339 -21.79 3.53 1.13
CA ASN A 339 -20.33 3.42 1.04
C ASN A 339 -19.84 3.15 -0.39
N GLU A 340 -20.40 3.86 -1.36
CA GLU A 340 -19.97 3.77 -2.76
C GLU A 340 -19.25 5.05 -3.18
N LYS A 341 -18.20 4.93 -3.99
CA LYS A 341 -17.66 6.07 -4.74
C LYS A 341 -17.64 5.75 -6.23
N ARG A 342 -17.96 6.76 -7.04
CA ARG A 342 -17.89 6.67 -8.50
C ARG A 342 -16.86 7.65 -9.04
N ILE A 343 -16.01 7.17 -9.93
CA ILE A 343 -15.03 7.96 -10.65
C ILE A 343 -15.47 8.04 -12.09
N ILE A 344 -15.77 9.24 -12.59
CA ILE A 344 -16.28 9.50 -13.93
C ILE A 344 -15.20 10.24 -14.72
N ASN A 345 -14.87 9.73 -15.90
CA ASN A 345 -13.90 10.33 -16.83
C ASN A 345 -14.62 11.23 -17.85
N TYR A 346 -14.07 12.41 -18.07
CA TYR A 346 -14.59 13.41 -19.00
C TYR A 346 -13.51 13.83 -19.99
N SER A 347 -13.97 14.15 -21.20
CA SER A 347 -13.15 14.66 -22.29
C SER A 347 -12.84 16.15 -22.14
N ASN A 348 -12.07 16.68 -23.08
CA ASN A 348 -11.87 18.11 -23.26
C ASN A 348 -12.90 18.76 -24.19
N LYS A 349 -13.95 18.03 -24.61
CA LYS A 349 -15.03 18.54 -25.46
C LYS A 349 -16.17 19.08 -24.61
N ILE A 350 -16.68 20.24 -24.98
CA ILE A 350 -17.85 20.85 -24.34
C ILE A 350 -19.09 20.05 -24.73
N ASN A 351 -19.89 19.71 -23.72
CA ASN A 351 -21.18 19.05 -23.91
C ASN A 351 -22.12 19.96 -24.70
N LYS A 352 -22.70 19.46 -25.79
CA LYS A 352 -23.56 20.25 -26.69
C LYS A 352 -24.78 20.85 -26.01
N ASN A 353 -25.25 20.21 -24.95
CA ASN A 353 -26.42 20.68 -24.20
C ASN A 353 -26.04 21.75 -23.17
N TYR A 354 -24.74 21.90 -22.84
CA TYR A 354 -24.27 22.80 -21.80
C TYR A 354 -24.70 24.24 -22.05
N ASP A 355 -25.59 24.72 -21.19
CA ASP A 355 -25.94 26.12 -21.09
C ASP A 355 -25.30 26.73 -19.84
N SER A 356 -24.44 27.73 -20.03
CA SER A 356 -23.80 28.47 -18.92
C SER A 356 -24.79 29.19 -18.00
N ALA A 357 -26.04 29.40 -18.43
CA ALA A 357 -27.13 29.95 -17.62
C ALA A 357 -27.79 28.89 -16.72
N VAL A 358 -27.55 27.60 -16.98
CA VAL A 358 -28.03 26.48 -16.16
C VAL A 358 -26.95 26.15 -15.11
N PRO A 359 -27.32 26.02 -13.82
CA PRO A 359 -26.36 25.64 -12.78
C PRO A 359 -25.67 24.31 -13.11
N VAL A 360 -24.35 24.24 -12.87
CA VAL A 360 -23.49 23.05 -13.10
C VAL A 360 -24.01 21.77 -12.43
N SER A 361 -24.87 21.90 -11.41
CA SER A 361 -25.56 20.78 -10.76
C SER A 361 -26.48 19.98 -11.69
N TYR A 362 -26.91 20.55 -12.82
CA TYR A 362 -27.83 19.90 -13.77
C TYR A 362 -27.12 19.41 -15.04
N GLU A 363 -26.06 20.10 -15.48
CA GLU A 363 -25.32 19.73 -16.68
C GLU A 363 -23.81 19.92 -16.49
N GLU A 364 -23.07 18.84 -16.65
CA GLU A 364 -21.61 18.90 -16.66
C GLU A 364 -21.12 19.51 -17.98
N LYS A 365 -20.21 20.48 -17.86
CA LYS A 365 -19.66 21.24 -18.99
C LYS A 365 -18.99 20.38 -20.05
N TYR A 366 -18.38 19.26 -19.64
CA TYR A 366 -17.61 18.39 -20.51
C TYR A 366 -18.34 17.08 -20.79
N GLU A 367 -18.13 16.50 -21.96
CA GLU A 367 -18.70 15.19 -22.32
C GLU A 367 -17.99 14.07 -21.55
N ILE A 368 -18.75 13.09 -21.04
CA ILE A 368 -18.19 11.84 -20.49
C ILE A 368 -17.47 11.07 -21.61
N MET A 369 -16.32 10.47 -21.29
CA MET A 369 -15.57 9.65 -22.25
C MET A 369 -15.10 8.34 -21.66
N ASP A 370 -15.00 7.34 -22.53
CA ASP A 370 -14.29 6.11 -22.23
C ASP A 370 -12.78 6.41 -22.24
N ASN A 371 -12.07 5.91 -21.23
CA ASN A 371 -10.61 5.95 -21.24
C ASN A 371 -10.03 4.95 -22.25
N PHE A 372 -8.69 4.84 -22.31
CA PHE A 372 -8.03 3.90 -23.23
C PHE A 372 -8.33 2.42 -22.97
N LYS A 373 -9.01 2.08 -21.88
CA LYS A 373 -9.51 0.73 -21.56
C LYS A 373 -10.99 0.54 -21.92
N GLY A 374 -11.63 1.53 -22.54
CA GLY A 374 -13.06 1.49 -22.85
C GLY A 374 -13.97 1.78 -21.66
N ILE A 375 -13.44 2.32 -20.56
CA ILE A 375 -14.18 2.53 -19.30
C ILE A 375 -14.32 4.03 -19.03
N ALA A 376 -15.56 4.50 -18.89
CA ALA A 376 -15.84 5.88 -18.50
C ALA A 376 -16.08 6.04 -17.00
N VAL A 377 -16.72 5.05 -16.37
CA VAL A 377 -17.07 5.11 -14.94
C VAL A 377 -16.56 3.89 -14.21
N TYR A 378 -15.86 4.14 -13.10
CA TYR A 378 -15.52 3.11 -12.12
C TYR A 378 -16.39 3.30 -10.88
N SER A 379 -17.11 2.27 -10.44
CA SER A 379 -17.78 2.25 -9.14
C SER A 379 -17.03 1.33 -8.17
N TYR A 380 -16.85 1.79 -6.94
CA TYR A 380 -16.23 1.06 -5.85
C TYR A 380 -17.14 1.11 -4.62
N LYS A 381 -17.53 -0.04 -4.10
CA LYS A 381 -18.36 -0.16 -2.91
C LYS A 381 -17.59 -0.82 -1.79
N TYR A 382 -17.69 -0.25 -0.60
CA TYR A 382 -16.99 -0.70 0.59
C TYR A 382 -17.97 -1.20 1.65
N ASP A 383 -17.54 -2.16 2.45
CA ASP A 383 -18.26 -2.50 3.67
C ASP A 383 -17.97 -1.48 4.79
N ASN A 384 -18.64 -1.66 5.92
CA ASN A 384 -18.40 -0.81 7.09
C ASN A 384 -17.01 -1.03 7.71
N LYS A 385 -16.24 -2.04 7.30
CA LYS A 385 -14.88 -2.30 7.78
C LYS A 385 -13.80 -1.75 6.83
N PHE A 386 -14.16 -0.88 5.89
CA PHE A 386 -13.26 -0.26 4.90
C PHE A 386 -12.75 -1.23 3.81
N TYR A 387 -13.31 -2.43 3.72
CA TYR A 387 -12.92 -3.39 2.69
C TYR A 387 -13.72 -3.16 1.40
N LEU A 388 -13.03 -3.13 0.26
CA LEU A 388 -13.67 -3.08 -1.05
C LEU A 388 -14.43 -4.38 -1.28
N ILE A 389 -15.76 -4.34 -1.39
CA ILE A 389 -16.62 -5.52 -1.58
C ILE A 389 -17.17 -5.65 -2.99
N GLU A 390 -17.22 -4.56 -3.76
CA GLU A 390 -17.72 -4.58 -5.13
C GLU A 390 -17.02 -3.53 -6.00
N ARG A 391 -16.71 -3.90 -7.25
CA ARG A 391 -16.15 -2.99 -8.26
C ARG A 391 -16.87 -3.19 -9.59
N LEU A 392 -17.35 -2.11 -10.20
CA LEU A 392 -18.08 -2.13 -11.48
C LEU A 392 -17.44 -1.17 -12.49
N PHE A 393 -17.64 -1.46 -13.78
CA PHE A 393 -17.20 -0.63 -14.89
C PHE A 393 -18.34 -0.29 -15.83
N PHE A 394 -18.44 0.97 -16.24
CA PHE A 394 -19.42 1.41 -17.22
C PHE A 394 -18.78 2.19 -18.36
N ASP A 395 -19.38 2.09 -19.55
CA ASP A 395 -19.09 2.99 -20.67
C ASP A 395 -19.65 4.40 -20.41
N LYS A 396 -19.37 5.32 -21.33
CA LYS A 396 -19.86 6.71 -21.29
C LYS A 396 -21.39 6.84 -21.33
N ASN A 397 -22.11 5.79 -21.73
CA ASN A 397 -23.57 5.74 -21.76
C ASN A 397 -24.14 5.07 -20.50
N PHE A 398 -23.31 4.76 -19.50
CA PHE A 398 -23.66 4.06 -18.27
C PHE A 398 -24.13 2.61 -18.49
N ASN A 399 -23.75 1.97 -19.59
CA ASN A 399 -23.90 0.53 -19.75
C ASN A 399 -22.72 -0.18 -19.09
N LEU A 400 -22.97 -1.33 -18.45
CA LEU A 400 -21.89 -2.18 -17.95
C LEU A 400 -20.96 -2.61 -19.09
N VAL A 401 -19.66 -2.55 -18.85
CA VAL A 401 -18.62 -2.99 -19.80
C VAL A 401 -17.59 -3.85 -19.09
N SER A 402 -16.92 -4.70 -19.85
CA SER A 402 -15.84 -5.53 -19.34
C SER A 402 -14.54 -4.75 -19.27
N ASP A 403 -13.71 -5.08 -18.28
CA ASP A 403 -12.31 -4.69 -18.27
C ASP A 403 -11.46 -5.58 -19.18
N SER A 404 -10.13 -5.44 -19.10
CA SER A 404 -9.19 -6.24 -19.89
C SER A 404 -9.23 -7.75 -19.59
N ASN A 405 -9.83 -8.16 -18.48
CA ASN A 405 -10.01 -9.57 -18.12
C ASN A 405 -11.37 -10.12 -18.58
N GLY A 406 -12.19 -9.32 -19.28
CA GLY A 406 -13.54 -9.69 -19.68
C GLY A 406 -14.57 -9.57 -18.55
N VAL A 407 -14.21 -8.98 -17.41
CA VAL A 407 -15.06 -8.93 -16.20
C VAL A 407 -15.73 -7.57 -16.07
N MET A 408 -17.05 -7.55 -15.85
CA MET A 408 -17.81 -6.30 -15.66
C MET A 408 -17.96 -5.92 -14.18
N ILE A 409 -18.08 -6.93 -13.31
CA ILE A 409 -18.24 -6.75 -11.87
C ILE A 409 -17.34 -7.72 -11.12
N TYR A 410 -16.56 -7.19 -10.19
CA TYR A 410 -15.82 -7.98 -9.20
C TYR A 410 -16.51 -7.89 -7.85
N LYS A 411 -16.71 -9.02 -7.19
CA LYS A 411 -17.18 -9.09 -5.79
C LYS A 411 -16.09 -9.71 -4.92
N TYR A 412 -15.88 -9.14 -3.73
CA TYR A 412 -14.82 -9.55 -2.82
C TYR A 412 -15.40 -9.93 -1.46
N ALA A 413 -14.88 -11.01 -0.88
CA ALA A 413 -15.17 -11.42 0.49
C ALA A 413 -13.88 -11.49 1.31
N TYR A 414 -13.98 -11.14 2.59
CA TYR A 414 -12.84 -11.09 3.52
C TYR A 414 -13.14 -11.95 4.73
N ASN A 415 -12.11 -12.61 5.26
CA ASN A 415 -12.21 -13.38 6.48
C ASN A 415 -12.25 -12.47 7.73
N GLU A 416 -12.32 -13.08 8.92
CA GLU A 416 -12.39 -12.34 10.19
C GLU A 416 -11.16 -11.45 10.47
N ASP A 417 -9.99 -11.84 9.94
CA ASP A 417 -8.73 -11.09 10.04
C ASP A 417 -8.63 -9.96 8.99
N GLY A 418 -9.64 -9.79 8.12
CA GLY A 418 -9.63 -8.77 7.08
C GLY A 418 -8.76 -9.09 5.87
N LEU A 419 -8.38 -10.36 5.70
CA LEU A 419 -7.64 -10.85 4.53
C LEU A 419 -8.64 -11.33 3.47
N LEU A 420 -8.31 -11.12 2.19
CA LEU A 420 -9.18 -11.44 1.06
C LEU A 420 -9.43 -12.97 0.99
N GLU A 421 -10.62 -13.43 1.33
CA GLU A 421 -10.96 -14.85 1.28
C GLU A 421 -11.31 -15.28 -0.16
N SER A 422 -12.05 -14.46 -0.89
CA SER A 422 -12.40 -14.74 -2.29
C SER A 422 -12.61 -13.50 -3.13
N GLN A 423 -12.41 -13.68 -4.43
CA GLN A 423 -12.75 -12.74 -5.49
C GLN A 423 -13.58 -13.48 -6.55
N GLU A 424 -14.74 -12.94 -6.91
CA GLU A 424 -15.68 -13.51 -7.87
C GLU A 424 -15.94 -12.56 -9.03
N HIS A 425 -16.21 -13.12 -10.21
CA HIS A 425 -16.36 -12.37 -11.46
C HIS A 425 -17.75 -12.50 -12.07
N TYR A 426 -18.30 -11.39 -12.53
CA TYR A 426 -19.62 -11.37 -13.14
C TYR A 426 -19.65 -10.54 -14.43
N GLY A 427 -20.47 -11.02 -15.37
CA GLY A 427 -20.73 -10.37 -16.65
C GLY A 427 -21.93 -9.42 -16.63
N ASP A 428 -22.72 -9.47 -15.56
CA ASP A 428 -23.78 -8.52 -15.19
C ASP A 428 -24.04 -8.68 -13.68
N PHE A 429 -25.14 -8.15 -13.14
CA PHE A 429 -25.40 -8.21 -11.69
C PHE A 429 -25.63 -9.65 -11.14
N ASP A 430 -26.10 -10.57 -11.99
CA ASP A 430 -26.58 -11.91 -11.59
C ASP A 430 -25.90 -13.07 -12.37
N ASN A 431 -25.05 -12.77 -13.36
CA ASN A 431 -24.42 -13.77 -14.23
C ASN A 431 -22.94 -14.01 -13.88
N PRO A 432 -22.59 -15.11 -13.18
CA PRO A 432 -21.21 -15.47 -12.92
C PRO A 432 -20.49 -15.89 -14.20
N ILE A 433 -19.34 -15.28 -14.47
CA ILE A 433 -18.52 -15.57 -15.65
C ILE A 433 -17.10 -15.94 -15.26
N SER A 434 -16.40 -16.64 -16.14
CA SER A 434 -14.96 -16.80 -16.02
C SER A 434 -14.27 -15.59 -16.65
N ASP A 435 -13.14 -15.18 -16.08
CA ASP A 435 -12.24 -14.21 -16.70
C ASP A 435 -11.56 -14.78 -17.95
N ILE A 436 -10.70 -13.98 -18.58
CA ILE A 436 -9.95 -14.35 -19.80
C ILE A 436 -9.09 -15.60 -19.62
N VAL A 437 -8.74 -15.97 -18.38
CA VAL A 437 -7.94 -17.16 -18.06
C VAL A 437 -8.79 -18.35 -17.60
N GLY A 438 -10.13 -18.23 -17.66
CA GLY A 438 -11.06 -19.31 -17.35
C GLY A 438 -11.54 -19.38 -15.90
N VAL A 439 -11.13 -18.44 -15.03
CA VAL A 439 -11.43 -18.46 -13.59
C VAL A 439 -12.60 -17.55 -13.25
N PHE A 440 -13.62 -18.10 -12.58
CA PHE A 440 -14.74 -17.34 -12.03
C PHE A 440 -14.44 -16.85 -10.61
N ARG A 441 -13.90 -17.74 -9.78
CA ARG A 441 -13.63 -17.47 -8.37
C ARG A 441 -12.21 -17.85 -7.99
N TYR A 442 -11.48 -16.89 -7.46
CA TYR A 442 -10.24 -17.13 -6.72
C TYR A 442 -10.56 -17.28 -5.24
N LYS A 443 -9.96 -18.26 -4.56
CA LYS A 443 -10.04 -18.43 -3.11
C LYS A 443 -8.65 -18.47 -2.50
N PHE A 444 -8.47 -17.84 -1.34
CA PHE A 444 -7.19 -17.75 -0.66
C PHE A 444 -7.27 -18.26 0.78
N LEU A 445 -6.21 -18.93 1.23
CA LEU A 445 -5.96 -19.23 2.64
C LEU A 445 -4.64 -18.61 3.07
N TYR A 446 -4.54 -18.29 4.37
CA TYR A 446 -3.42 -17.55 4.92
C TYR A 446 -2.80 -18.24 6.13
N ASP A 447 -1.52 -18.00 6.36
CA ASP A 447 -0.86 -18.31 7.62
C ASP A 447 -1.11 -17.23 8.70
N ILE A 448 -0.56 -17.46 9.90
CA ILE A 448 -0.66 -16.52 11.02
C ILE A 448 0.06 -15.19 10.78
N ASN A 449 0.91 -15.08 9.76
CA ASN A 449 1.61 -13.88 9.35
C ASN A 449 0.88 -13.13 8.22
N GLY A 450 -0.22 -13.70 7.69
CA GLY A 450 -1.03 -13.11 6.64
C GLY A 450 -0.47 -13.36 5.24
N ASN A 451 0.46 -14.31 5.09
CA ASN A 451 0.96 -14.75 3.80
C ASN A 451 -0.01 -15.77 3.20
N VAL A 452 -0.24 -15.70 1.88
CA VAL A 452 -1.09 -16.66 1.16
C VAL A 452 -0.41 -18.02 1.14
N ILE A 453 -1.01 -19.05 1.73
CA ILE A 453 -0.51 -20.44 1.72
C ILE A 453 -1.22 -21.34 0.71
N LEU A 454 -2.42 -20.95 0.26
CA LEU A 454 -3.18 -21.63 -0.78
C LEU A 454 -3.89 -20.59 -1.65
N LYS A 455 -3.80 -20.76 -2.96
CA LYS A 455 -4.67 -20.10 -3.95
C LYS A 455 -5.36 -21.19 -4.77
N SER A 456 -6.69 -21.19 -4.80
CA SER A 456 -7.49 -22.13 -5.57
C SER A 456 -8.34 -21.41 -6.61
N ASN A 457 -8.39 -21.97 -7.82
CA ASN A 457 -9.06 -21.39 -8.98
C ASN A 457 -10.31 -22.21 -9.32
N TYR A 458 -11.50 -21.59 -9.30
CA TYR A 458 -12.77 -22.27 -9.55
C TYR A 458 -13.50 -21.73 -10.78
N SER A 459 -14.11 -22.62 -11.53
CA SER A 459 -15.12 -22.32 -12.55
C SER A 459 -16.42 -21.82 -11.91
N LYS A 460 -17.30 -21.24 -12.74
CA LYS A 460 -18.67 -20.87 -12.34
C LYS A 460 -19.51 -22.04 -11.82
N ASN A 461 -19.15 -23.28 -12.16
CA ASN A 461 -19.82 -24.49 -11.69
C ASN A 461 -19.25 -25.01 -10.35
N GLY A 462 -18.27 -24.33 -9.77
CA GLY A 462 -17.61 -24.73 -8.52
C GLY A 462 -16.55 -25.82 -8.66
N ALA A 463 -16.26 -26.30 -9.88
CA ALA A 463 -15.14 -27.21 -10.13
C ALA A 463 -13.83 -26.43 -10.26
N LEU A 464 -12.71 -27.01 -9.82
CA LEU A 464 -11.38 -26.44 -10.03
C LEU A 464 -11.08 -26.29 -11.53
N VAL A 465 -10.43 -25.19 -11.91
CA VAL A 465 -9.98 -24.90 -13.27
C VAL A 465 -8.56 -24.37 -13.29
N ALA A 466 -7.82 -24.66 -14.35
CA ALA A 466 -6.51 -24.09 -14.56
C ALA A 466 -6.60 -22.58 -14.86
N ASP A 467 -5.62 -21.81 -14.40
CA ASP A 467 -5.37 -20.44 -14.88
C ASP A 467 -4.45 -20.41 -16.11
N GLU A 468 -3.95 -19.22 -16.48
CA GLU A 468 -3.03 -19.01 -17.61
C GLU A 468 -1.73 -19.83 -17.53
N ASN A 469 -1.32 -20.27 -16.35
CA ASN A 469 -0.14 -21.11 -16.16
C ASN A 469 -0.47 -22.60 -16.18
N ALA A 470 -1.69 -22.99 -16.57
CA ALA A 470 -2.20 -24.35 -16.53
C ALA A 470 -2.35 -24.93 -15.11
N VAL A 471 -2.41 -24.09 -14.06
CA VAL A 471 -2.43 -24.52 -12.65
C VAL A 471 -3.80 -24.32 -12.02
N PHE A 472 -4.29 -25.35 -11.31
CA PHE A 472 -5.60 -25.34 -10.65
C PHE A 472 -5.52 -24.79 -9.22
N GLU A 473 -4.46 -25.18 -8.50
CA GLU A 473 -4.18 -24.69 -7.16
C GLU A 473 -2.68 -24.46 -6.96
N TYR A 474 -2.35 -23.46 -6.15
CA TYR A 474 -0.99 -23.17 -5.73
C TYR A 474 -0.89 -23.27 -4.22
N THR A 475 0.10 -24.00 -3.72
CA THR A 475 0.49 -23.90 -2.30
C THR A 475 1.82 -23.18 -2.18
N TYR A 476 1.93 -22.35 -1.16
CA TYR A 476 3.11 -21.56 -0.88
C TYR A 476 3.64 -21.84 0.52
N GLU A 477 4.96 -21.92 0.66
CA GLU A 477 5.64 -22.07 1.94
C GLU A 477 6.62 -20.91 2.10
N TYR A 478 6.69 -20.35 3.31
CA TYR A 478 7.52 -19.20 3.65
C TYR A 478 8.50 -19.56 4.76
N ASP A 479 9.66 -18.90 4.77
CA ASP A 479 10.56 -18.94 5.92
C ASP A 479 10.10 -17.99 7.04
N LYS A 480 10.85 -17.99 8.16
CA LYS A 480 10.59 -17.11 9.32
C LYS A 480 10.77 -15.62 9.03
N GLN A 481 11.25 -15.25 7.84
CA GLN A 481 11.38 -13.88 7.39
C GLN A 481 10.26 -13.51 6.40
N ASN A 482 9.20 -14.33 6.29
CA ASN A 482 8.10 -14.19 5.35
C ASN A 482 8.55 -14.20 3.87
N ARG A 483 9.69 -14.83 3.55
CA ARG A 483 10.15 -14.98 2.17
C ARG A 483 9.69 -16.32 1.61
N LEU A 484 9.21 -16.33 0.36
CA LEU A 484 8.70 -17.52 -0.31
C LEU A 484 9.82 -18.54 -0.55
N ILE A 485 9.78 -19.71 0.09
CA ILE A 485 10.79 -20.76 -0.09
C ILE A 485 10.33 -21.91 -0.98
N SER A 486 9.02 -22.08 -1.16
CA SER A 486 8.47 -23.10 -2.06
C SER A 486 7.13 -22.67 -2.64
N GLN A 487 6.95 -22.91 -3.93
CA GLN A 487 5.66 -22.88 -4.61
C GLN A 487 5.42 -24.24 -5.26
N LYS A 488 4.29 -24.87 -4.99
CA LYS A 488 3.86 -26.13 -5.64
C LYS A 488 2.59 -25.86 -6.45
N ASN A 489 2.57 -26.42 -7.66
CA ASN A 489 1.49 -26.29 -8.62
C ASN A 489 0.71 -27.61 -8.69
N PHE A 490 -0.61 -27.53 -8.57
CA PHE A 490 -1.47 -28.71 -8.54
C PHE A 490 -2.47 -28.73 -9.70
N GLY A 491 -2.79 -29.96 -10.13
CA GLY A 491 -3.87 -30.28 -11.04
C GLY A 491 -5.22 -30.43 -10.34
N ASN A 492 -6.24 -30.74 -11.12
CA ASN A 492 -7.63 -30.87 -10.67
C ASN A 492 -7.94 -32.02 -9.67
N LEU A 493 -7.02 -32.97 -9.49
CA LEU A 493 -7.17 -34.09 -8.53
C LEU A 493 -6.20 -33.97 -7.33
N GLY A 494 -5.57 -32.80 -7.14
CA GLY A 494 -4.59 -32.58 -6.07
C GLY A 494 -3.22 -33.21 -6.31
N GLN A 495 -2.96 -33.68 -7.53
CA GLN A 495 -1.64 -34.13 -7.98
C GLN A 495 -0.76 -32.94 -8.35
N LEU A 496 0.57 -33.06 -8.17
CA LEU A 496 1.49 -32.08 -8.74
C LEU A 496 1.39 -32.07 -10.27
N GLN A 497 1.35 -30.88 -10.84
CA GLN A 497 1.22 -30.69 -12.28
C GLN A 497 2.17 -29.58 -12.75
N ASP A 498 2.78 -29.81 -13.91
CA ASP A 498 3.62 -28.81 -14.54
C ASP A 498 2.81 -27.58 -14.96
N ASP A 499 3.40 -26.41 -14.72
CA ASP A 499 2.95 -25.18 -15.34
C ASP A 499 3.34 -25.08 -16.82
N ILE A 500 3.03 -23.96 -17.47
CA ILE A 500 3.40 -23.69 -18.86
C ILE A 500 4.93 -23.70 -19.13
N TYR A 501 5.75 -23.63 -18.08
CA TYR A 501 7.21 -23.73 -18.19
C TYR A 501 7.71 -25.17 -17.96
N GLY A 502 6.83 -26.14 -17.75
CA GLY A 502 7.21 -27.53 -17.49
C GLY A 502 7.63 -27.79 -16.04
N VAL A 503 7.22 -26.95 -15.10
CA VAL A 503 7.65 -27.03 -13.70
C VAL A 503 6.47 -27.24 -12.75
N SER A 504 6.54 -28.29 -11.94
CA SER A 504 5.52 -28.62 -10.93
C SER A 504 5.79 -27.96 -9.57
N MET A 505 7.04 -27.70 -9.25
CA MET A 505 7.43 -27.04 -8.00
C MET A 505 8.67 -26.18 -8.19
N TYR A 506 8.62 -24.97 -7.63
CA TYR A 506 9.74 -24.07 -7.50
C TYR A 506 10.21 -24.03 -6.05
N LYS A 507 11.52 -24.12 -5.83
CA LYS A 507 12.13 -23.83 -4.53
C LYS A 507 13.07 -22.65 -4.63
N TYR A 508 13.13 -21.86 -3.57
CA TYR A 508 13.94 -20.66 -3.49
C TYR A 508 14.83 -20.72 -2.25
N GLU A 509 16.10 -20.36 -2.45
CA GLU A 509 17.06 -20.14 -1.38
C GLU A 509 17.50 -18.69 -1.42
N TYR A 510 17.75 -18.10 -0.25
CA TYR A 510 18.13 -16.70 -0.10
C TYR A 510 19.51 -16.59 0.53
N ASN A 511 20.27 -15.59 0.11
CA ASN A 511 21.53 -15.23 0.74
C ASN A 511 21.29 -14.47 2.06
N LYS A 512 22.38 -14.15 2.75
CA LYS A 512 22.38 -13.35 3.99
C LYS A 512 21.79 -11.94 3.84
N PHE A 513 21.69 -11.41 2.62
CA PHE A 513 21.07 -10.11 2.31
C PHE A 513 19.60 -10.25 1.91
N GLY A 514 18.99 -11.42 2.09
CA GLY A 514 17.59 -11.69 1.72
C GLY A 514 17.31 -11.62 0.22
N LYS A 515 18.34 -11.69 -0.63
CA LYS A 515 18.20 -11.80 -2.09
C LYS A 515 18.19 -13.26 -2.49
N ILE A 516 17.44 -13.61 -3.54
CA ILE A 516 17.39 -14.99 -4.05
C ILE A 516 18.80 -15.40 -4.49
N SER A 517 19.38 -16.41 -3.86
CA SER A 517 20.68 -16.99 -4.26
C SER A 517 20.52 -18.18 -5.17
N LYS A 518 19.40 -18.89 -5.10
CA LYS A 518 19.14 -20.07 -5.92
C LYS A 518 17.64 -20.29 -6.11
N LYS A 519 17.28 -20.70 -7.32
CA LYS A 519 15.95 -21.20 -7.66
C LYS A 519 16.11 -22.57 -8.31
N THR A 520 15.34 -23.56 -7.86
CA THR A 520 15.32 -24.89 -8.48
C THR A 520 13.93 -25.26 -8.98
N ASN A 521 13.90 -25.88 -10.15
CA ASN A 521 12.71 -26.38 -10.81
C ASN A 521 12.60 -27.89 -10.59
N HIS A 522 11.41 -28.35 -10.20
CA HIS A 522 11.15 -29.74 -9.92
C HIS A 522 9.94 -30.27 -10.69
N GLY A 523 10.03 -31.53 -11.11
CA GLY A 523 8.90 -32.25 -11.70
C GLY A 523 7.89 -32.75 -10.65
N PRO A 524 6.83 -33.42 -11.09
CA PRO A 524 5.79 -33.95 -10.20
C PRO A 524 6.28 -35.09 -9.30
N ASP A 525 7.43 -35.70 -9.61
CA ASP A 525 8.15 -36.67 -8.78
C ASP A 525 9.08 -36.00 -7.73
N LEU A 526 9.02 -34.67 -7.60
CA LEU A 526 9.83 -33.82 -6.72
C LEU A 526 11.33 -33.81 -7.04
N ARG A 527 11.76 -34.40 -8.15
CA ARG A 527 13.17 -34.37 -8.60
C ARG A 527 13.44 -33.14 -9.44
N LEU A 528 14.71 -32.73 -9.48
CA LEU A 528 15.15 -31.63 -10.36
C LEU A 528 14.77 -31.95 -11.81
N ARG A 529 14.28 -30.95 -12.52
CA ARG A 529 13.89 -31.08 -13.92
C ARG A 529 14.13 -29.79 -14.68
N ASP A 530 14.46 -29.92 -15.95
CA ASP A 530 14.59 -28.80 -16.88
C ASP A 530 13.21 -28.23 -17.24
N ASN A 531 13.11 -26.90 -17.18
CA ASN A 531 11.99 -26.19 -17.78
C ASN A 531 12.07 -26.23 -19.31
N ILE A 532 11.09 -25.62 -19.99
CA ILE A 532 11.07 -25.53 -21.46
C ILE A 532 12.31 -24.89 -22.09
N GLY A 533 13.09 -24.11 -21.32
CA GLY A 533 14.34 -23.51 -21.75
C GLY A 533 15.58 -24.38 -21.47
N GLY A 534 15.41 -25.62 -21.02
CA GLY A 534 16.50 -26.52 -20.66
C GLY A 534 17.12 -26.27 -19.28
N ILE A 535 16.51 -25.44 -18.44
CA ILE A 535 17.11 -24.98 -17.18
C ILE A 535 16.40 -25.59 -15.97
N SER A 536 17.14 -26.21 -15.07
CA SER A 536 16.63 -26.73 -13.79
C SER A 536 17.07 -25.92 -12.57
N ILE A 537 18.24 -25.26 -12.64
CA ILE A 537 18.78 -24.47 -11.53
C ILE A 537 19.20 -23.10 -12.04
N TYR A 538 18.76 -22.07 -11.32
CA TYR A 538 19.28 -20.72 -11.43
C TYR A 538 20.08 -20.41 -10.18
N LYS A 539 21.30 -19.87 -10.33
CA LYS A 539 22.12 -19.37 -9.22
C LYS A 539 22.47 -17.91 -9.45
N TRP A 540 22.22 -17.10 -8.44
CA TRP A 540 22.64 -15.70 -8.39
C TRP A 540 23.78 -15.58 -7.38
N ILE A 541 24.91 -15.09 -7.86
CA ILE A 541 26.12 -14.94 -7.05
C ILE A 541 26.31 -13.46 -6.78
N TYR A 542 26.47 -13.14 -5.50
CA TYR A 542 26.58 -11.78 -5.02
C TYR A 542 27.93 -11.55 -4.36
N ASP A 543 28.44 -10.32 -4.45
CA ASP A 543 29.61 -9.92 -3.69
C ASP A 543 29.29 -9.70 -2.20
N SER A 544 30.30 -9.25 -1.45
CA SER A 544 30.15 -8.93 -0.03
C SER A 544 29.29 -7.69 0.27
N LYS A 545 28.94 -6.90 -0.75
CA LYS A 545 28.02 -5.76 -0.68
C LYS A 545 26.59 -6.15 -1.07
N GLY A 546 26.40 -7.38 -1.56
CA GLY A 546 25.11 -7.90 -2.00
C GLY A 546 24.77 -7.49 -3.43
N ASP A 547 25.72 -6.97 -4.21
CA ASP A 547 25.54 -6.67 -5.62
C ASP A 547 25.72 -7.95 -6.46
N LEU A 548 24.88 -8.10 -7.49
CA LEU A 548 24.89 -9.29 -8.35
C LEU A 548 26.12 -9.24 -9.24
N ILE A 549 27.02 -10.21 -9.11
CA ILE A 549 28.27 -10.28 -9.88
C ILE A 549 28.28 -11.39 -10.92
N ASP A 550 27.44 -12.41 -10.74
CA ASP A 550 27.31 -13.51 -11.71
C ASP A 550 25.93 -14.16 -11.62
N PHE A 551 25.45 -14.69 -12.74
CA PHE A 551 24.18 -15.38 -12.87
C PHE A 551 24.35 -16.62 -13.74
N GLN A 552 24.20 -17.78 -13.10
CA GLN A 552 24.48 -19.07 -13.70
C GLN A 552 23.19 -19.88 -13.86
N LYS A 553 23.07 -20.58 -14.98
CA LYS A 553 21.97 -21.48 -15.30
C LYS A 553 22.52 -22.88 -15.49
N PHE A 554 21.85 -23.87 -14.92
CA PHE A 554 22.25 -25.27 -15.06
C PHE A 554 21.09 -26.12 -15.55
N ASP A 555 21.40 -27.12 -16.37
CA ASP A 555 20.48 -28.20 -16.70
C ASP A 555 20.33 -29.17 -15.52
N SER A 556 19.46 -30.16 -15.67
CA SER A 556 19.15 -31.18 -14.66
C SER A 556 20.29 -32.15 -14.38
N LEU A 557 21.30 -32.20 -15.27
CA LEU A 557 22.54 -32.97 -15.10
C LEU A 557 23.63 -32.17 -14.38
N GLY A 558 23.45 -30.85 -14.22
CA GLY A 558 24.40 -29.94 -13.60
C GLY A 558 25.37 -29.28 -14.57
N ASN A 559 25.14 -29.36 -15.88
CA ASN A 559 25.93 -28.64 -16.88
C ASN A 559 25.53 -27.16 -16.91
N LEU A 560 26.51 -26.27 -17.06
CA LEU A 560 26.27 -24.83 -17.21
C LEU A 560 25.74 -24.54 -18.64
N ILE A 561 24.68 -23.73 -18.75
CA ILE A 561 24.02 -23.35 -20.02
C ILE A 561 24.22 -21.87 -20.33
#